data_AF-A0A437RBT6-F1
#
_entry.id   AF-A0A437RBT6-F1
#
_cell.length_a   1.000
_cell.length_b   1.000
_cell.length_c   1.000
_cell.angle_alpha   90.00
_cell.angle_beta   90.00
_cell.angle_gamma   90.00
#
_symmetry.space_group_name_H-M   'P 1'
#
loop_
_entity.id
_entity.type
_entity.pdbx_description
1 polymer ?
#
loop_
_entity_poly.entity_id
_entity_poly.type
_entity_poly.pdbx_seq_one_letter_code
_entity_poly.pdbx_strand_id
1 'polypeptide(L)'
;MSMPIHRPPAPPQAGLLRTLSARFDLQALAPPLPLAEPALQAAQAHAAWPGLLAWCHQPAHWAVHTLPGDTGLAGEAGADLAHALCLVVDGSLQLRACRGAAARLALRLRTKFNDVAVWRPRQPADPWDAGWLRPGSAGLQALARFTPRRPTLLVAGPALGRAHQQEAEALLFARQAQAPQPGRLLVLQA
;
A
#
# COMPACT_ATOMS: atom_id res chain seq x y z
N MET A 1 36.59 37.69 -2.12
CA MET A 1 35.12 37.77 -2.27
C MET A 1 34.70 36.78 -3.35
N SER A 2 34.26 35.59 -2.95
CA SER A 2 33.81 34.54 -3.87
C SER A 2 32.32 34.69 -4.10
N MET A 3 31.90 34.88 -5.35
CA MET A 3 30.50 34.93 -5.73
C MET A 3 29.89 33.51 -5.68
N PRO A 4 28.69 33.32 -5.10
CA PRO A 4 28.01 32.04 -5.10
C PRO A 4 27.48 31.73 -6.50
N ILE A 5 27.90 30.60 -7.06
CA ILE A 5 27.37 30.07 -8.32
C ILE A 5 25.96 29.54 -8.06
N HIS A 6 24.96 30.31 -8.49
CA HIS A 6 23.57 29.89 -8.45
C HIS A 6 23.37 28.76 -9.48
N ARG A 7 23.29 27.51 -9.01
CA ARG A 7 22.85 26.40 -9.87
C ARG A 7 21.35 26.55 -10.12
N PRO A 8 20.89 26.48 -11.38
CA PRO A 8 19.46 26.42 -11.69
C PRO A 8 18.88 25.07 -11.20
N PRO A 9 17.60 25.04 -10.80
CA PRO A 9 16.92 23.79 -10.46
C PRO A 9 16.86 22.86 -11.69
N ALA A 10 17.09 21.57 -11.47
CA ALA A 10 16.98 20.56 -12.52
C ALA A 10 15.55 20.54 -13.11
N PRO A 11 15.39 20.33 -14.43
CA PRO A 11 14.08 20.35 -15.07
C PRO A 11 13.16 19.22 -14.57
N PRO A 12 11.84 19.45 -14.48
CA PRO A 12 10.85 18.53 -13.90
C PRO A 12 10.64 17.19 -14.66
N GLN A 13 11.30 17.01 -15.80
CA GLN A 13 11.08 15.87 -16.70
C GLN A 13 11.59 14.53 -16.13
N ALA A 14 12.66 14.55 -15.33
CA ALA A 14 13.22 13.34 -14.72
C ALA A 14 12.28 12.71 -13.67
N GLY A 15 11.48 13.53 -12.98
CA GLY A 15 10.50 13.05 -12.00
C GLY A 15 9.32 12.33 -12.65
N LEU A 16 8.81 12.88 -13.75
CA LEU A 16 7.61 12.35 -14.42
C LEU A 16 7.86 10.96 -15.06
N LEU A 17 8.99 10.81 -15.78
CA LEU A 17 9.37 9.54 -16.39
C LEU A 17 9.63 8.46 -15.33
N ARG A 18 10.26 8.83 -14.21
CA ARG A 18 10.49 7.94 -13.06
C ARG A 18 9.18 7.48 -12.43
N THR A 19 8.17 8.35 -12.30
CA THR A 19 6.84 7.97 -11.79
C THR A 19 6.11 7.02 -12.74
N LEU A 20 6.19 7.26 -14.04
CA LEU A 20 5.57 6.40 -15.06
C LEU A 20 6.23 5.00 -15.10
N SER A 21 7.55 4.93 -14.97
CA SER A 21 8.30 3.66 -14.95
C SER A 21 8.31 2.97 -13.59
N ALA A 22 7.94 3.67 -12.50
CA ALA A 22 7.93 3.11 -11.15
C ALA A 22 7.00 1.90 -11.07
N ARG A 23 7.56 0.80 -10.57
CA ARG A 23 6.87 -0.47 -10.34
C ARG A 23 6.57 -0.64 -8.86
N PHE A 24 5.68 -1.58 -8.54
CA PHE A 24 5.49 -2.06 -7.18
C PHE A 24 6.84 -2.53 -6.62
N ASP A 25 7.20 -2.11 -5.41
CA ASP A 25 8.47 -2.49 -4.79
C ASP A 25 8.37 -3.91 -4.24
N LEU A 26 8.77 -4.86 -5.08
CA LEU A 26 8.77 -6.29 -4.75
C LEU A 26 9.85 -6.65 -3.73
N GLN A 27 10.80 -5.75 -3.40
CA GLN A 27 11.82 -6.01 -2.38
C GLN A 27 11.28 -5.75 -0.98
N ALA A 28 10.50 -4.68 -0.80
CA ALA A 28 9.89 -4.35 0.49
C ALA A 28 8.59 -5.15 0.72
N LEU A 29 7.81 -5.36 -0.34
CA LEU A 29 6.47 -5.93 -0.26
C LEU A 29 6.31 -7.20 -1.10
N ALA A 30 5.56 -8.16 -0.58
CA ALA A 30 4.97 -9.24 -1.34
C ALA A 30 3.56 -8.83 -1.79
N PRO A 31 3.24 -8.90 -3.09
CA PRO A 31 1.90 -8.55 -3.57
C PRO A 31 0.88 -9.57 -3.03
N PRO A 32 -0.39 -9.17 -2.82
CA PRO A 32 -1.44 -10.11 -2.47
C PRO A 32 -1.61 -11.13 -3.61
N LEU A 33 -1.84 -12.38 -3.23
CA LEU A 33 -2.16 -13.45 -4.16
C LEU A 33 -3.68 -13.45 -4.43
N PRO A 34 -4.17 -14.12 -5.48
CA PRO A 34 -5.60 -14.29 -5.63
C PRO A 34 -6.18 -15.08 -4.44
N LEU A 35 -7.19 -14.51 -3.78
CA LEU A 35 -7.98 -15.22 -2.78
C LEU A 35 -9.12 -15.98 -3.45
N ALA A 36 -9.44 -17.17 -2.93
CA ALA A 36 -10.60 -17.94 -3.38
C ALA A 36 -11.90 -17.18 -3.11
N GLU A 37 -12.88 -17.32 -4.00
CA GLU A 37 -14.11 -16.53 -3.93
C GLU A 37 -14.89 -16.68 -2.61
N PRO A 38 -15.03 -17.89 -2.01
CA PRO A 38 -15.71 -18.03 -0.71
C PRO A 38 -14.97 -17.30 0.42
N ALA A 39 -13.63 -17.39 0.46
CA ALA A 39 -12.82 -16.70 1.47
C ALA A 39 -12.89 -15.17 1.30
N LEU A 40 -12.90 -14.68 0.05
CA LEU A 40 -13.10 -13.26 -0.24
C LEU A 40 -14.46 -12.76 0.23
N GLN A 41 -15.53 -13.51 -0.03
CA GLN A 41 -16.88 -13.17 0.43
C GLN A 41 -16.99 -13.18 1.95
N ALA A 42 -16.43 -14.20 2.61
CA ALA A 42 -16.40 -14.30 4.07
C ALA A 42 -15.66 -13.11 4.70
N ALA A 43 -14.49 -12.75 4.15
CA ALA A 43 -13.72 -11.58 4.59
C ALA A 43 -14.50 -10.26 4.43
N GLN A 44 -15.19 -10.07 3.30
CA GLN A 44 -16.00 -8.86 3.05
C GLN A 44 -17.27 -8.80 3.91
N ALA A 45 -17.81 -9.94 4.32
CA ALA A 45 -18.95 -10.03 5.23
C ALA A 45 -18.57 -9.81 6.71
N HIS A 46 -17.27 -9.79 7.04
CA HIS A 46 -16.81 -9.62 8.41
C HIS A 46 -17.21 -8.25 8.98
N ALA A 47 -17.62 -8.18 10.25
CA ALA A 47 -18.12 -6.95 10.87
C ALA A 47 -17.09 -5.79 10.87
N ALA A 48 -15.80 -6.10 10.90
CA ALA A 48 -14.72 -5.11 10.84
C ALA A 48 -14.49 -4.52 9.42
N TRP A 49 -15.03 -5.16 8.37
CA TRP A 49 -14.76 -4.79 6.97
C TRP A 49 -15.05 -3.32 6.64
N PRO A 50 -16.24 -2.76 6.97
CA PRO A 50 -16.54 -1.37 6.63
C PRO A 50 -15.60 -0.39 7.34
N GLY A 51 -15.24 -0.68 8.59
CA GLY A 51 -14.32 0.14 9.39
C GLY A 51 -12.90 0.15 8.81
N LEU A 52 -12.39 -1.01 8.40
CA LEU A 52 -11.07 -1.14 7.77
C LEU A 52 -11.00 -0.43 6.41
N LEU A 53 -12.04 -0.58 5.59
CA LEU A 53 -12.10 0.10 4.30
C LEU A 53 -12.17 1.61 4.48
N ALA A 54 -13.01 2.09 5.41
CA ALA A 54 -13.09 3.51 5.74
C ALA A 54 -11.76 4.06 6.27
N TRP A 55 -11.07 3.32 7.15
CA TRP A 55 -9.75 3.66 7.69
C TRP A 55 -8.70 3.85 6.60
N CYS A 56 -8.71 3.01 5.55
CA CYS A 56 -7.83 3.20 4.40
C CYS A 56 -8.05 4.58 3.76
N HIS A 57 -9.30 5.00 3.57
CA HIS A 57 -9.64 6.24 2.86
C HIS A 57 -9.68 7.51 3.74
N GLN A 58 -9.37 7.42 5.04
CA GLN A 58 -9.29 8.60 5.92
C GLN A 58 -8.23 9.61 5.42
N PRO A 59 -8.38 10.92 5.69
CA PRO A 59 -7.45 11.96 5.22
C PRO A 59 -6.09 11.99 5.93
N ALA A 60 -5.74 10.96 6.71
CA ALA A 60 -4.45 10.87 7.37
C ALA A 60 -3.32 10.60 6.37
N HIS A 61 -2.19 11.31 6.51
CA HIS A 61 -1.00 11.02 5.71
C HIS A 61 -0.40 9.68 6.11
N TRP A 62 -0.33 9.40 7.41
CA TRP A 62 0.11 8.13 7.95
C TRP A 62 -0.85 7.65 9.03
N ALA A 63 -1.16 6.35 9.05
CA ALA A 63 -1.92 5.74 10.12
C ALA A 63 -1.56 4.26 10.29
N VAL A 64 -1.59 3.81 11.53
CA VAL A 64 -1.41 2.41 11.92
C VAL A 64 -2.73 1.90 12.48
N HIS A 65 -3.10 0.69 12.12
CA HIS A 65 -4.23 -0.01 12.71
C HIS A 65 -3.80 -1.42 13.09
N THR A 66 -4.18 -1.85 14.28
CA THR A 66 -3.83 -3.16 14.81
C THR A 66 -5.10 -3.99 14.90
N LEU A 67 -5.11 -5.14 14.24
CA LEU A 67 -6.18 -6.12 14.40
C LEU A 67 -5.84 -7.01 15.59
N PRO A 68 -6.68 -7.00 16.65
CA PRO A 68 -6.45 -7.81 17.84
C PRO A 68 -6.69 -9.29 17.52
N GLY A 69 -5.83 -10.18 18.03
CA GLY A 69 -6.01 -11.62 17.87
C GLY A 69 -7.24 -12.17 18.62
N ASP A 70 -7.60 -11.57 19.75
CA ASP A 70 -8.69 -12.02 20.64
C ASP A 70 -10.11 -11.78 20.07
N THR A 71 -10.24 -11.04 18.97
CA THR A 71 -11.54 -10.69 18.36
C THR A 71 -12.10 -11.75 17.40
N GLY A 72 -11.55 -12.97 17.41
CA GLY A 72 -11.85 -13.98 16.39
C GLY A 72 -11.14 -13.72 15.04
N LEU A 73 -10.31 -12.66 15.00
CA LEU A 73 -9.41 -12.34 13.89
C LEU A 73 -7.99 -12.87 14.10
N ALA A 74 -7.73 -13.63 15.17
CA ALA A 74 -6.51 -14.43 15.26
C ALA A 74 -6.43 -15.43 14.11
N GLY A 75 -5.22 -15.62 13.58
CA GLY A 75 -4.94 -16.64 12.58
C GLY A 75 -5.52 -16.33 11.20
N GLU A 76 -6.12 -17.34 10.57
CA GLU A 76 -6.48 -17.32 9.14
C GLU A 76 -7.55 -16.28 8.81
N ALA A 77 -8.55 -16.07 9.67
CA ALA A 77 -9.62 -15.11 9.41
C ALA A 77 -9.11 -13.66 9.32
N GLY A 78 -8.19 -13.26 10.22
CA GLY A 78 -7.55 -11.95 10.15
C GLY A 78 -6.61 -11.82 8.95
N ALA A 79 -5.92 -12.91 8.58
CA ALA A 79 -5.08 -12.94 7.40
C ALA A 79 -5.91 -12.77 6.12
N ASP A 80 -7.01 -13.51 5.98
CA ASP A 80 -7.94 -13.41 4.86
C ASP A 80 -8.60 -12.04 4.78
N LEU A 81 -8.95 -11.44 5.92
CA LEU A 81 -9.49 -10.08 5.99
C LEU A 81 -8.49 -9.06 5.46
N ALA A 82 -7.24 -9.10 5.92
CA ALA A 82 -6.18 -8.23 5.43
C ALA A 82 -5.87 -8.48 3.94
N HIS A 83 -5.94 -9.73 3.51
CA HIS A 83 -5.70 -10.14 2.13
C HIS A 83 -6.77 -9.61 1.18
N ALA A 84 -8.05 -9.79 1.55
CA ALA A 84 -9.19 -9.25 0.83
C ALA A 84 -9.13 -7.72 0.76
N LEU A 85 -8.74 -7.07 1.86
CA LEU A 85 -8.54 -5.62 1.88
C LEU A 85 -7.49 -5.19 0.85
N CYS A 86 -6.32 -5.86 0.81
CA CYS A 86 -5.28 -5.60 -0.19
C CYS A 86 -5.81 -5.71 -1.63
N LEU A 87 -6.53 -6.79 -1.95
CA LEU A 87 -7.08 -7.04 -3.29
C LEU A 87 -8.15 -6.02 -3.73
N VAL A 88 -8.88 -5.46 -2.76
CA VAL A 88 -9.86 -4.41 -3.01
C VAL A 88 -9.16 -3.08 -3.25
N VAL A 89 -8.25 -2.68 -2.36
CA VAL A 89 -7.63 -1.35 -2.45
C VAL A 89 -6.61 -1.24 -3.57
N ASP A 90 -5.91 -2.32 -3.95
CA ASP A 90 -4.93 -2.29 -5.05
C ASP A 90 -5.56 -2.31 -6.45
N GLY A 91 -6.88 -2.47 -6.52
CA GLY A 91 -7.65 -2.55 -7.76
C GLY A 91 -7.61 -3.92 -8.45
N SER A 92 -7.06 -4.97 -7.81
CA SER A 92 -7.02 -6.32 -8.36
C SER A 92 -8.44 -6.84 -8.66
N LEU A 93 -9.40 -6.60 -7.78
CA LEU A 93 -10.80 -6.96 -8.04
C LEU A 93 -11.41 -6.14 -9.19
N GLN A 94 -11.10 -4.84 -9.30
CA GLN A 94 -11.56 -4.01 -10.42
C GLN A 94 -11.03 -4.53 -11.76
N LEU A 95 -9.76 -4.95 -11.79
CA LEU A 95 -9.13 -5.52 -12.97
C LEU A 95 -9.72 -6.89 -13.34
N ARG A 96 -10.03 -7.73 -12.34
CA ARG A 96 -10.74 -9.01 -12.54
C ARG A 96 -12.13 -8.81 -13.12
N ALA A 97 -12.86 -7.76 -12.68
CA ALA A 97 -14.21 -7.46 -13.16
C ALA A 97 -14.27 -6.93 -14.60
N CYS A 98 -13.15 -6.47 -15.16
CA CYS A 98 -13.08 -5.95 -16.52
C CYS A 98 -13.34 -7.04 -17.59
N ARG A 99 -14.34 -6.78 -18.46
CA ARG A 99 -14.66 -7.62 -19.62
C ARG A 99 -13.73 -7.28 -20.79
N GLY A 100 -12.80 -8.20 -21.09
CA GLY A 100 -11.89 -8.09 -22.23
C GLY A 100 -10.60 -7.28 -21.98
N ALA A 101 -9.70 -7.33 -22.96
CA ALA A 101 -8.36 -6.74 -22.86
C ALA A 101 -8.37 -5.20 -22.90
N ALA A 102 -9.25 -4.60 -23.71
CA ALA A 102 -9.35 -3.14 -23.85
C ALA A 102 -9.75 -2.46 -22.53
N ALA A 103 -10.75 -3.00 -21.83
CA ALA A 103 -11.19 -2.48 -20.53
C ALA A 103 -10.06 -2.56 -19.48
N ARG A 104 -9.30 -3.66 -19.46
CA ARG A 104 -8.13 -3.82 -18.58
C ARG A 104 -7.02 -2.82 -18.90
N LEU A 105 -6.75 -2.59 -20.18
CA LEU A 105 -5.77 -1.59 -20.60
C LEU A 105 -6.21 -0.18 -20.21
N ALA A 106 -7.48 0.18 -20.47
CA ALA A 106 -8.04 1.47 -20.09
C ALA A 106 -7.92 1.71 -18.57
N LEU A 107 -8.21 0.70 -17.75
CA LEU A 107 -8.03 0.79 -16.30
C LEU A 107 -6.56 1.04 -15.91
N ARG A 108 -5.62 0.29 -16.50
CA ARG A 108 -4.18 0.45 -16.23
C ARG A 108 -3.66 1.84 -16.64
N LEU A 109 -4.09 2.34 -17.80
CA LEU A 109 -3.74 3.67 -18.29
C LEU A 109 -4.32 4.75 -17.37
N ARG A 110 -5.57 4.61 -16.93
CA ARG A 110 -6.19 5.51 -15.95
C ARG A 110 -5.40 5.54 -14.65
N THR A 111 -4.98 4.38 -14.12
CA THR A 111 -4.14 4.32 -12.91
C THR A 111 -2.81 5.05 -13.11
N LYS A 112 -2.13 4.84 -14.24
CA LYS A 112 -0.87 5.54 -14.54
C LYS A 112 -1.05 7.04 -14.70
N PHE A 113 -2.16 7.47 -15.29
CA PHE A 113 -2.50 8.88 -15.36
C PHE A 113 -2.76 9.48 -13.98
N ASN A 114 -3.48 8.76 -13.11
CA ASN A 114 -3.70 9.19 -11.73
C ASN A 114 -2.40 9.27 -10.92
N ASP A 115 -1.43 8.37 -11.16
CA ASP A 115 -0.11 8.40 -10.51
C ASP A 115 0.67 9.70 -10.83
N VAL A 116 0.50 10.28 -12.04
CA VAL A 116 1.15 11.54 -12.42
C VAL A 116 0.32 12.78 -12.08
N ALA A 117 -1.00 12.64 -11.95
CA ALA A 117 -1.92 13.73 -11.64
C ALA A 117 -1.98 14.03 -10.12
N VAL A 118 -0.82 14.28 -9.50
CA VAL A 118 -0.69 14.50 -8.04
C VAL A 118 -1.50 15.69 -7.50
N TRP A 119 -1.88 16.62 -8.38
CA TRP A 119 -2.74 17.77 -8.08
C TRP A 119 -4.21 17.44 -7.89
N ARG A 120 -4.64 16.23 -8.26
CA ARG A 120 -6.06 15.87 -8.36
C ARG A 120 -6.50 15.31 -7.00
N PRO A 121 -7.67 15.71 -6.48
CA PRO A 121 -8.26 15.04 -5.33
C PRO A 121 -8.42 13.54 -5.59
N ARG A 122 -7.94 12.71 -4.66
CA ARG A 122 -8.07 11.25 -4.80
C ARG A 122 -9.52 10.82 -4.66
N GLN A 123 -9.90 9.85 -5.45
CA GLN A 123 -11.21 9.21 -5.39
C GLN A 123 -11.09 7.86 -4.68
N PRO A 124 -12.15 7.39 -3.99
CA PRO A 124 -12.14 6.07 -3.36
C PRO A 124 -11.82 4.92 -4.32
N ALA A 125 -12.16 5.07 -5.61
CA ALA A 125 -11.89 4.07 -6.63
C ALA A 125 -10.44 4.07 -7.18
N ASP A 126 -9.61 5.06 -6.80
CA ASP A 126 -8.22 5.13 -7.25
C ASP A 126 -7.40 4.04 -6.54
N PRO A 127 -6.71 3.15 -7.28
CA PRO A 127 -6.04 2.01 -6.67
C PRO A 127 -4.74 2.40 -5.96
N TRP A 128 -4.51 1.73 -4.83
CA TRP A 128 -3.33 1.85 -3.99
C TRP A 128 -2.24 0.86 -4.42
N ASP A 129 -1.03 1.00 -3.88
CA ASP A 129 -0.16 -0.17 -3.69
C ASP A 129 -0.67 -0.92 -2.45
N ALA A 130 -0.70 -2.25 -2.49
CA ALA A 130 -0.98 -3.03 -1.29
C ALA A 130 -0.13 -4.29 -1.26
N GLY A 131 0.33 -4.68 -0.07
CA GLY A 131 1.08 -5.92 0.07
C GLY A 131 1.54 -6.22 1.48
N TRP A 132 2.06 -7.42 1.63
CA TRP A 132 2.58 -7.96 2.87
C TRP A 132 4.04 -7.55 3.03
N LEU A 133 4.43 -7.08 4.21
CA LEU A 133 5.83 -6.90 4.55
C LEU A 133 6.56 -8.23 4.45
N ARG A 134 7.73 -8.22 3.78
CA ARG A 134 8.55 -9.42 3.71
C ARG A 134 9.21 -9.70 5.07
N PRO A 135 9.20 -10.95 5.54
CA PRO A 135 9.86 -11.32 6.79
C PRO A 135 11.39 -11.24 6.67
N GLY A 136 12.05 -11.07 7.82
CA GLY A 136 13.51 -11.07 7.95
C GLY A 136 14.17 -9.72 7.71
N SER A 137 15.46 -9.65 8.05
CA SER A 137 16.26 -8.43 8.01
C SER A 137 16.37 -7.81 6.61
N ALA A 138 16.40 -8.63 5.55
CA ALA A 138 16.41 -8.14 4.17
C ALA A 138 15.12 -7.37 3.82
N GLY A 139 13.96 -7.84 4.31
CA GLY A 139 12.68 -7.15 4.13
C GLY A 139 12.66 -5.78 4.81
N LEU A 140 13.18 -5.68 6.03
CA LEU A 140 13.30 -4.42 6.76
C LEU A 140 14.31 -3.45 6.12
N GLN A 141 15.45 -3.95 5.61
CA GLN A 141 16.39 -3.12 4.86
C GLN A 141 15.81 -2.61 3.54
N ALA A 142 14.96 -3.39 2.88
CA ALA A 142 14.19 -2.94 1.73
C ALA A 142 13.15 -1.89 2.16
N LEU A 143 12.43 -2.12 3.26
CA LEU A 143 11.46 -1.17 3.82
C LEU A 143 12.10 0.17 4.19
N ALA A 144 13.32 0.16 4.74
CA ALA A 144 14.06 1.37 5.08
C ALA A 144 14.39 2.24 3.84
N ARG A 145 14.41 1.65 2.64
CA ARG A 145 14.63 2.35 1.36
C ARG A 145 13.32 2.57 0.59
N PHE A 146 12.22 1.98 1.07
CA PHE A 146 10.92 2.05 0.43
C PHE A 146 10.45 3.50 0.32
N THR A 147 9.98 3.85 -0.88
CA THR A 147 9.42 5.16 -1.20
C THR A 147 8.12 4.94 -1.96
N PRO A 148 6.95 5.06 -1.29
CA PRO A 148 5.68 4.78 -1.93
C PRO A 148 5.42 5.76 -3.08
N ARG A 149 5.12 5.24 -4.28
CA ARG A 149 4.81 6.05 -5.47
C ARG A 149 3.36 6.50 -5.52
N ARG A 150 2.49 5.77 -4.83
CA ARG A 150 1.06 6.01 -4.64
C ARG A 150 0.69 5.68 -3.20
N PRO A 151 -0.52 6.02 -2.72
CA PRO A 151 -1.01 5.53 -1.43
C PRO A 151 -0.74 4.04 -1.26
N THR A 152 -0.18 3.65 -0.12
CA THR A 152 0.24 2.26 0.10
C THR A 152 -0.36 1.69 1.37
N LEU A 153 -0.97 0.51 1.25
CA LEU A 153 -1.33 -0.34 2.37
C LEU A 153 -0.24 -1.40 2.58
N LEU A 154 0.41 -1.37 3.74
CA LEU A 154 1.40 -2.35 4.17
C LEU A 154 0.74 -3.26 5.23
N VAL A 155 0.84 -4.58 5.06
CA VAL A 155 0.33 -5.55 6.02
C VAL A 155 1.50 -6.23 6.73
N ALA A 156 1.55 -6.08 8.04
CA ALA A 156 2.52 -6.74 8.92
C ALA A 156 1.86 -8.00 9.53
N GLY A 157 2.05 -9.14 8.86
CA GLY A 157 1.48 -10.41 9.31
C GLY A 157 2.20 -11.00 10.54
N PRO A 158 1.62 -12.05 11.17
CA PRO A 158 2.22 -12.69 12.34
C PRO A 158 3.59 -13.31 12.05
N ALA A 159 3.80 -13.81 10.82
CA ALA A 159 5.05 -14.40 10.36
C ALA A 159 6.25 -13.43 10.37
N LEU A 160 6.02 -12.11 10.43
CA LEU A 160 7.08 -11.13 10.56
C LEU A 160 7.73 -11.17 11.96
N GLY A 161 6.94 -11.55 12.98
CA GLY A 161 7.34 -11.53 14.39
C GLY A 161 7.25 -10.13 15.02
N ARG A 162 6.89 -10.08 16.31
CA ARG A 162 6.60 -8.82 17.04
C ARG A 162 7.73 -7.81 17.00
N ALA A 163 8.98 -8.24 17.17
CA ALA A 163 10.14 -7.35 17.16
C ALA A 163 10.28 -6.63 15.81
N HIS A 164 10.17 -7.37 14.70
CA HIS A 164 10.24 -6.77 13.36
C HIS A 164 8.99 -5.97 13.00
N GLN A 165 7.80 -6.30 13.54
CA GLN A 165 6.61 -5.45 13.40
C GLN A 165 6.85 -4.08 14.05
N GLN A 166 7.39 -4.04 15.27
CA GLN A 166 7.74 -2.81 15.97
C GLN A 166 8.83 -2.02 15.23
N GLU A 167 9.85 -2.70 14.72
CA GLU A 167 10.90 -2.06 13.92
C GLU A 167 10.35 -1.47 12.62
N ALA A 168 9.46 -2.19 11.91
CA ALA A 168 8.80 -1.69 10.71
C ALA A 168 7.96 -0.44 11.02
N GLU A 169 7.18 -0.47 12.11
CA GLU A 169 6.41 0.68 12.56
C GLU A 169 7.30 1.88 12.86
N ALA A 170 8.40 1.68 13.60
CA ALA A 170 9.36 2.74 13.93
C ALA A 170 10.02 3.33 12.67
N LEU A 171 10.45 2.49 11.72
CA LEU A 171 11.05 2.90 10.45
C LEU A 171 10.07 3.76 9.63
N LEU A 172 8.81 3.34 9.55
CA LEU A 172 7.79 4.03 8.79
C LEU A 172 7.38 5.35 9.46
N PHE A 173 7.22 5.35 10.79
CA PHE A 173 6.93 6.55 11.56
C PHE A 173 8.04 7.61 11.41
N ALA A 174 9.31 7.22 11.49
CA ALA A 174 10.45 8.12 11.31
C ALA A 174 10.47 8.79 9.92
N ARG A 175 9.90 8.12 8.91
CA ARG A 175 9.89 8.59 7.51
C ARG A 175 8.60 9.28 7.09
N GLN A 176 7.55 9.26 7.91
CA GLN A 176 6.22 9.70 7.51
C GLN A 176 6.18 11.15 6.98
N ALA A 177 6.96 12.05 7.59
CA ALA A 177 7.01 13.46 7.20
C ALA A 177 7.66 13.71 5.83
N GLN A 178 8.47 12.76 5.35
CA GLN A 178 9.19 12.83 4.08
C GLN A 178 8.50 11.98 2.99
N ALA A 179 7.48 11.21 3.35
CA ALA A 179 6.77 10.35 2.41
C ALA A 179 5.95 11.23 1.44
N PRO A 180 6.14 11.10 0.11
CA PRO A 180 5.39 11.90 -0.87
C PRO A 180 3.93 11.45 -1.01
N GLN A 181 3.60 10.28 -0.46
CA GLN A 181 2.30 9.62 -0.59
C GLN A 181 1.90 9.06 0.77
N PRO A 182 0.59 8.99 1.07
CA PRO A 182 0.16 8.47 2.35
C PRO A 182 0.42 6.98 2.45
N GLY A 183 0.55 6.50 3.68
CA GLY A 183 0.67 5.08 3.96
C GLY A 183 -0.21 4.63 5.11
N ARG A 184 -0.54 3.35 5.06
CA ARG A 184 -1.34 2.64 6.05
C ARG A 184 -0.58 1.39 6.44
N LEU A 185 -0.35 1.20 7.73
CA LEU A 185 0.22 -0.03 8.27
C LEU A 185 -0.89 -0.78 9.01
N LEU A 186 -1.23 -1.96 8.51
CA LEU A 186 -2.13 -2.90 9.17
C LEU A 186 -1.29 -3.97 9.88
N VAL A 187 -1.35 -4.02 11.20
CA VAL A 187 -0.63 -5.00 12.02
C VAL A 187 -1.58 -6.10 12.44
N LEU A 188 -1.23 -7.36 12.15
CA LEU A 188 -1.97 -8.53 12.60
C LEU A 188 -1.28 -9.08 13.85
N GLN A 189 -1.99 -9.07 14.97
CA GLN A 189 -1.52 -9.73 16.18
C GLN A 189 -1.77 -11.24 16.09
N ALA A 190 -0.81 -12.02 16.59
CA ALA A 190 -0.93 -13.46 16.73
C ALA A 190 -1.89 -13.82 17.87
#